data_AF-A0AAE0S313-F1
#
_entry.id   AF-A0AAE0S313-F1
#
_cell.length_a   1.000
_cell.length_b   1.000
_cell.length_c   1.000
_cell.angle_alpha   90.00
_cell.angle_beta   90.00
_cell.angle_gamma   90.00
#
_symmetry.space_group_name_H-M   'P 1'
#
loop_
_entity.id
_entity.type
_entity.pdbx_description
1 polymer ?
#
loop_
_entity_poly.entity_id
_entity_poly.type
_entity_poly.pdbx_seq_one_letter_code
_entity_poly.pdbx_strand_id
1 'polypeptide(L)' 'MFTSYRPKKFRNSNGCCICGTKSSSSRFTDSKKYEPDFEKCFRIVEKRSGDICNACVLIVKRWRKLSMDTDRHWNH' A
#
# COMPACT_ATOMS: atom_id res chain seq x y z
N MET A 1 -23.37 -16.38 -5.42
CA MET A 1 -21.99 -15.85 -5.26
C MET A 1 -22.06 -14.60 -4.41
N PHE A 2 -21.73 -14.69 -3.11
CA PHE A 2 -21.74 -13.52 -2.22
C PHE A 2 -20.51 -12.66 -2.52
N THR A 3 -20.67 -11.66 -3.38
CA THR A 3 -19.72 -10.56 -3.45
C THR A 3 -19.87 -9.78 -2.15
N SER A 4 -18.95 -10.01 -1.21
CA SER A 4 -18.92 -9.32 0.06
C SER A 4 -18.78 -7.83 -0.21
N TYR A 5 -19.89 -7.10 -0.24
CA TYR A 5 -19.93 -5.66 -0.45
C TYR A 5 -19.37 -4.99 0.80
N ARG A 6 -18.05 -5.00 0.95
CA ARG A 6 -17.38 -4.16 1.95
C ARG A 6 -17.59 -2.71 1.53
N PRO A 7 -18.23 -1.88 2.38
CA PRO A 7 -18.42 -0.47 2.11
C PRO A 7 -17.11 0.16 1.66
N LYS A 8 -17.17 0.98 0.61
CA LYS A 8 -16.00 1.63 0.04
C LYS A 8 -15.41 2.60 1.09
N LYS A 9 -14.40 2.17 1.84
CA LYS A 9 -13.69 3.04 2.81
C LYS A 9 -12.77 3.99 2.05
N PHE A 10 -13.25 5.19 1.74
CA PHE A 10 -12.46 6.29 1.16
C PHE A 10 -11.78 7.16 2.22
N ARG A 11 -12.21 7.02 3.48
CA ARG A 11 -11.58 7.60 4.66
C ARG A 11 -11.16 6.50 5.62
N ASN A 12 -9.98 6.66 6.20
CA ASN A 12 -9.46 5.80 7.27
C ASN A 12 -8.95 6.68 8.41
N SER A 13 -9.49 6.48 9.61
CA SER A 13 -9.10 7.21 10.83
C SER A 13 -7.62 7.06 11.16
N ASN A 14 -7.07 5.87 10.90
CA ASN A 14 -5.66 5.54 11.14
C ASN A 14 -4.75 5.97 9.97
N GLY A 15 -5.33 6.21 8.79
CA GLY A 15 -4.59 6.54 7.57
C GLY A 15 -3.88 5.35 6.91
N CYS A 16 -3.26 5.61 5.77
CA CYS A 16 -2.44 4.63 5.06
C CYS A 16 -1.27 4.19 5.95
N CYS A 17 -1.06 2.88 6.13
CA CYS A 17 0.06 2.37 6.93
C CYS A 17 1.44 2.75 6.39
N ILE A 18 1.52 3.20 5.12
CA ILE A 18 2.74 3.68 4.46
C ILE A 18 2.83 5.21 4.53
N CYS A 19 1.94 5.94 3.84
CA CYS A 19 2.06 7.39 3.68
C CYS A 19 1.20 8.22 4.66
N GLY A 20 0.48 7.58 5.58
CA GLY A 20 -0.34 8.27 6.59
C GLY A 20 -1.60 8.97 6.08
N THR A 21 -1.84 9.06 4.77
CA THR A 21 -3.03 9.78 4.25
C THR A 21 -4.32 9.16 4.78
N LYS A 22 -5.22 10.00 5.30
CA LYS A 22 -6.52 9.61 5.86
C LYS A 22 -7.65 9.68 4.84
N SER A 23 -7.40 10.28 3.68
CA SER A 23 -8.34 10.37 2.57
C SER A 23 -7.68 9.88 1.29
N SER A 24 -8.44 9.14 0.49
CA SER A 24 -8.00 8.71 -0.83
C SER A 24 -9.18 8.76 -1.80
N SER A 25 -8.89 9.13 -3.06
CA SER A 25 -9.86 9.06 -4.16
C SER A 25 -10.27 7.63 -4.51
N SER A 26 -9.53 6.64 -4.00
CA SER A 26 -9.82 5.21 -4.14
C SER A 26 -10.01 4.57 -2.77
N ARG A 27 -10.54 3.34 -2.75
CA ARG A 27 -10.71 2.60 -1.51
C ARG A 27 -9.36 2.26 -0.89
N PHE A 28 -9.28 2.37 0.43
CA PHE A 28 -8.27 1.67 1.19
C PHE A 28 -8.51 0.15 1.09
N THR A 29 -7.42 -0.60 1.10
CA THR A 29 -7.45 -2.07 1.09
C THR A 29 -6.53 -2.61 2.17
N ASP A 30 -6.76 -3.86 2.57
CA ASP A 30 -5.91 -4.54 3.55
C ASP A 30 -4.49 -4.73 2.98
N SER A 31 -3.48 -4.40 3.79
CA SER A 31 -2.06 -4.39 3.39
C SER A 31 -1.39 -5.77 3.38
N LYS A 32 -1.99 -6.83 3.96
CA LYS A 32 -1.34 -8.14 4.17
C LYS A 32 -0.62 -8.71 2.95
N LYS A 33 -1.20 -8.54 1.76
CA LYS A 33 -0.60 -9.03 0.50
C LYS A 33 0.70 -8.31 0.12
N TYR A 34 0.88 -7.08 0.60
CA TYR A 34 1.97 -6.17 0.23
C TYR A 34 3.00 -5.98 1.35
N GLU A 35 2.66 -6.32 2.59
CA GLU A 35 3.57 -6.22 3.75
C GLU A 35 4.98 -6.79 3.52
N PRO A 36 5.16 -7.95 2.86
CA PRO A 36 6.51 -8.51 2.62
C PRO A 36 7.41 -7.63 1.74
N ASP A 37 6.83 -6.74 0.93
CA ASP A 37 7.59 -5.86 0.04
C ASP A 37 7.86 -4.49 0.65
N PHE A 38 7.25 -4.13 1.78
CA PHE A 38 7.33 -2.77 2.31
C PHE A 38 8.78 -2.37 2.63
N GLU A 39 9.54 -3.29 3.21
CA GLU A 39 10.94 -3.08 3.53
C GLU A 39 11.77 -2.78 2.28
N LYS A 40 11.61 -3.57 1.21
CA LYS A 40 12.41 -3.41 -0.01
C LYS A 40 11.90 -2.26 -0.91
N CYS A 41 10.59 -2.08 -1.00
CA CYS A 41 9.95 -1.10 -1.88
C CYS A 41 10.06 0.33 -1.33
N PHE A 42 9.88 0.51 -0.03
CA PHE A 42 9.83 1.83 0.62
C PHE A 42 11.00 2.06 1.61
N ARG A 43 11.94 1.12 1.73
CA ARG A 43 13.08 1.16 2.68
C ARG A 43 12.64 1.41 4.13
N ILE A 44 11.50 0.83 4.52
CA ILE A 44 10.95 0.96 5.88
C ILE A 44 11.46 -0.21 6.72
N VAL A 45 12.20 0.10 7.79
CA VAL A 45 12.72 -0.91 8.74
C VAL A 45 11.63 -1.46 9.66
N GLU A 46 10.61 -0.65 9.94
CA GLU A 46 9.51 -1.01 10.82
C GLU A 46 8.46 -1.86 10.11
N LYS A 47 7.94 -2.89 10.79
CA LYS A 47 6.78 -3.65 10.31
C LYS A 47 5.53 -2.76 10.37
N ARG A 48 5.07 -2.33 9.18
CA ARG A 48 3.82 -1.57 9.02
C ARG A 48 2.71 -2.53 8.55
N SER A 49 1.56 -2.44 9.19
CA SER A 49 0.36 -3.22 8.88
C SER A 49 -0.89 -2.36 8.98
N GLY A 50 -1.99 -2.80 8.37
CA GLY A 50 -3.29 -2.13 8.40
C GLY A 50 -3.85 -1.86 7.01
N ASP A 51 -4.41 -0.66 6.82
CA ASP A 51 -5.01 -0.25 5.55
C ASP A 51 -3.99 0.51 4.69
N ILE A 52 -3.87 0.13 3.42
CA ILE A 52 -3.01 0.78 2.43
C ILE A 52 -3.85 1.53 1.38
N CYS A 53 -3.41 2.73 1.00
CA CYS A 53 -4.06 3.51 -0.05
C CYS A 53 -3.66 3.00 -1.45
N ASN A 54 -4.49 3.31 -2.45
CA ASN A 54 -4.25 2.83 -3.82
C ASN A 54 -2.93 3.35 -4.41
N ALA A 55 -2.50 4.57 -4.09
CA ALA A 55 -1.24 5.11 -4.58
C ALA A 55 -0.04 4.26 -4.11
N CYS A 56 0.03 3.93 -2.82
CA CYS A 56 1.06 3.06 -2.28
C CYS A 56 0.99 1.64 -2.86
N VAL A 57 -0.22 1.10 -3.10
CA VAL A 57 -0.38 -0.18 -3.81
C VAL A 57 0.21 -0.13 -5.22
N LEU A 58 -0.02 0.95 -5.97
CA LEU A 58 0.50 1.11 -7.32
C LEU A 58 2.03 1.19 -7.33
N ILE A 59 2.64 1.81 -6.33
CA ILE A 59 4.09 1.85 -6.15
C ILE A 59 4.63 0.42 -5.94
N VAL A 60 4.07 -0.36 -5.01
CA VAL A 60 4.51 -1.76 -4.79
C VAL A 60 4.34 -2.61 -6.05
N LYS A 61 3.21 -2.48 -6.76
CA LYS A 61 2.98 -3.22 -8.01
C LYS A 61 3.97 -2.84 -9.11
N ARG A 62 4.33 -1.55 -9.21
CA ARG A 62 5.34 -1.07 -10.16
C ARG A 62 6.72 -1.59 -9.77
N TRP A 63 7.08 -1.53 -8.50
CA TRP A 63 8.32 -2.07 -7.97
C TRP A 63 8.47 -3.57 -8.26
N ARG A 64 7.44 -4.39 -7.99
CA ARG A 64 7.46 -5.84 -8.31
C ARG A 64 7.64 -6.13 -9.81
N LYS A 65 7.24 -5.22 -10.70
CA LYS A 65 7.34 -5.37 -12.15
C LYS A 65 8.67 -4.87 -12.72
N LEU A 66 9.38 -4.01 -11.99
CA LEU A 66 10.72 -3.61 -12.38
C LEU A 66 11.61 -4.84 -12.17
N SER A 67 12.27 -5.29 -13.25
CA SER A 67 13.35 -6.27 -13.12
C SER A 67 14.38 -5.72 -12.14
N MET A 68 14.98 -6.60 -11.34
CA MET A 68 15.84 -6.33 -10.18
C MET A 68 17.10 -5.48 -10.45
N ASP A 69 17.22 -4.86 -11.62
CA ASP A 69 18.36 -4.14 -12.17
C ASP A 69 18.17 -2.61 -12.23
N THR A 70 17.16 -2.06 -11.55
CA THR A 70 16.98 -0.59 -11.50
C THR A 70 17.10 -0.07 -10.07
N ASP A 71 18.15 0.72 -9.83
CA ASP A 71 18.49 1.45 -8.58
C ASP A 71 17.48 2.58 -8.24
N ARG A 72 16.19 2.40 -8.56
CA ARG A 72 15.13 3.39 -8.33
C ARG A 72 14.33 3.03 -7.09
N HIS A 73 14.60 3.76 -6.02
CA HIS A 73 13.96 3.63 -4.73
C HIS A 73 12.81 4.63 -4.62
N TRP A 74 11.61 4.16 -4.25
CA TRP A 74 10.41 4.99 -4.12
C TRP A 74 10.22 5.45 -2.67
N ASN A 75 11.29 6.00 -2.08
CA ASN A 75 11.22 6.60 -0.75
C ASN A 75 10.20 7.74 -0.75
N HIS A 76 9.38 7.77 0.28
CA HIS A 76 8.33 8.76 0.49
C HIS A 76 8.62 9.57 1.74
#